data_AF-E4Z685-F1
#
_entry.id   AF-E4Z685-F1
#
_cell.length_a   1.000
_cell.length_b   1.000
_cell.length_c   1.000
_cell.angle_alpha   90.00
_cell.angle_beta   90.00
_cell.angle_gamma   90.00
#
_symmetry.space_group_name_H-M   'P 1'
#
loop_
_entity.id
_entity.type
_entity.pdbx_description
1 polymer ?
#
loop_
_entity_poly.entity_id
_entity_poly.type
_entity_poly.pdbx_seq_one_letter_code
_entity_poly.pdbx_strand_id
1 'polypeptide(L)'
;MILTGAAFYHKYYSHAYYQQTPAKIVDWVDDHMNCEDILMNFVIANLTAKAPLKVSPRKKFKCTECSQQVSISVDPGHMVERSECINFFVEEFGKMPLKAVEFRADPVLYKDDPEKHNKGKLLFKARRSFSQLNLVEKVNNKLSA
;
A
#
# COMPACT_ATOMS: atom_id res chain seq x y z
N MET A 1 1.49 -1.58 1.48
CA MET A 1 1.73 -1.55 0.02
C MET A 1 0.44 -1.88 -0.70
N ILE A 2 0.34 -1.52 -1.99
CA ILE A 2 -0.81 -1.81 -2.86
C ILE A 2 -0.30 -2.57 -4.09
N LEU A 3 -0.90 -3.73 -4.39
CA LEU A 3 -0.56 -4.53 -5.56
C LEU A 3 -1.02 -3.79 -6.84
N THR A 4 -0.11 -3.62 -7.79
CA THR A 4 -0.35 -2.90 -9.07
C THR A 4 -1.44 -3.56 -9.92
N GLY A 5 -1.61 -4.89 -9.82
CA GLY A 5 -2.62 -5.67 -10.55
C GLY A 5 -4.08 -5.27 -10.26
N ALA A 6 -4.33 -4.51 -9.20
CA ALA A 6 -5.65 -3.96 -8.89
C ALA A 6 -5.55 -2.54 -8.31
N ALA A 7 -4.79 -1.66 -8.99
CA ALA A 7 -4.56 -0.29 -8.55
C ALA A 7 -4.75 0.74 -9.67
N PHE A 8 -5.04 1.97 -9.26
CA PHE A 8 -4.92 3.16 -10.11
C PHE A 8 -3.78 4.02 -9.59
N TYR A 9 -2.92 4.47 -10.49
CA TYR A 9 -1.83 5.39 -10.17
C TYR A 9 -1.56 6.30 -11.37
N HIS A 10 -0.89 7.42 -11.12
CA HIS A 10 -0.60 8.40 -12.17
C HIS A 10 0.47 7.86 -13.13
N LYS A 11 0.29 8.04 -14.46
CA LYS A 11 1.21 7.53 -15.51
C LYS A 11 2.68 7.93 -15.30
N TYR A 12 2.90 9.08 -14.66
CA TYR A 12 4.23 9.57 -14.29
C TYR A 12 5.04 8.54 -13.50
N TYR A 13 4.40 7.76 -12.63
CA TYR A 13 5.11 6.78 -11.81
C TYR A 13 5.63 5.59 -12.64
N SER A 14 4.98 5.22 -13.75
CA SER A 14 5.56 4.27 -14.72
C SER A 14 6.81 4.84 -15.37
N HIS A 15 6.80 6.12 -15.74
CA HIS A 15 7.98 6.78 -16.28
C HIS A 15 9.11 6.83 -15.23
N ALA A 16 8.82 7.25 -14.00
CA ALA A 16 9.80 7.29 -12.92
C ALA A 16 10.37 5.89 -12.61
N TYR A 17 9.52 4.86 -12.62
CA TYR A 17 9.94 3.48 -12.43
C TYR A 17 11.07 3.08 -13.39
N TYR A 18 10.91 3.31 -14.70
CA TYR A 18 11.91 2.90 -15.68
C TYR A 18 13.05 3.90 -15.91
N GLN A 19 12.77 5.20 -15.75
CA GLN A 19 13.71 6.25 -16.18
C GLN A 19 14.44 6.93 -15.02
N GLN A 20 13.93 6.84 -13.79
CA GLN A 20 14.52 7.48 -12.61
C GLN A 20 15.03 6.49 -11.58
N THR A 21 14.64 5.21 -11.68
CA THR A 21 15.19 4.14 -10.86
C THR A 21 16.51 3.64 -11.49
N PRO A 22 17.56 3.38 -10.69
CA PRO A 22 18.78 2.77 -11.20
C PRO A 22 18.49 1.45 -11.94
N ALA A 23 19.12 1.25 -13.09
CA ALA A 23 18.90 0.07 -13.95
C ALA A 23 19.05 -1.25 -13.19
N LYS A 24 20.08 -1.36 -12.32
CA LYS A 24 20.31 -2.52 -11.45
C LYS A 24 19.07 -2.99 -10.67
N ILE A 25 18.23 -2.04 -10.21
CA ILE A 25 17.02 -2.38 -9.44
C ILE A 25 15.90 -2.89 -10.36
N VAL A 26 15.80 -2.31 -11.55
CA VAL A 26 14.83 -2.74 -12.57
C VAL A 26 15.22 -4.12 -13.09
N ASP A 27 16.50 -4.32 -13.42
CA ASP A 27 17.06 -5.60 -13.87
C ASP A 27 16.83 -6.69 -12.81
N TRP A 28 16.99 -6.39 -11.52
CA TRP A 28 16.67 -7.33 -10.44
C TRP A 28 15.22 -7.81 -10.49
N VAL A 29 14.27 -6.90 -10.72
CA VAL A 29 12.84 -7.26 -10.84
C VAL A 29 12.59 -8.12 -12.06
N ASP A 30 13.20 -7.78 -13.20
CA ASP A 30 13.05 -8.51 -14.45
C ASP A 30 13.65 -9.93 -14.36
N ASP A 31 14.81 -10.09 -13.72
CA ASP A 31 15.48 -11.38 -13.52
C ASP A 31 14.71 -12.33 -12.59
N HIS A 32 14.06 -11.79 -11.56
CA HIS A 32 13.29 -12.57 -10.59
C HIS A 32 11.83 -12.77 -11.02
N MET A 33 11.35 -12.02 -12.02
CA MET A 33 9.95 -12.06 -12.47
C MET A 33 8.95 -11.85 -11.31
N ASN A 34 9.32 -11.06 -10.31
CA ASN A 34 8.56 -10.80 -9.09
C ASN A 34 8.88 -9.38 -8.56
N CYS A 35 8.08 -8.90 -7.61
CA CYS A 35 8.34 -7.66 -6.86
C CYS A 35 8.21 -6.35 -7.65
N GLU A 36 7.59 -6.36 -8.82
CA GLU A 36 7.33 -5.15 -9.61
C GLU A 36 6.43 -4.17 -8.85
N ASP A 37 5.46 -4.71 -8.11
CA ASP A 37 4.54 -3.97 -7.28
C ASP A 37 5.25 -3.39 -6.04
N ILE A 38 6.16 -4.13 -5.42
CA ILE A 38 6.98 -3.67 -4.31
C ILE A 38 7.83 -2.48 -4.79
N LEU A 39 8.55 -2.62 -5.90
CA LEU A 39 9.38 -1.54 -6.44
C LEU A 39 8.53 -0.31 -6.79
N MET A 40 7.36 -0.51 -7.41
CA MET A 40 6.43 0.59 -7.68
C MET A 40 6.01 1.33 -6.40
N ASN A 41 5.74 0.62 -5.30
CA ASN A 41 5.44 1.25 -4.01
C ASN A 41 6.65 2.01 -3.45
N PHE A 42 7.87 1.47 -3.58
CA PHE A 42 9.11 2.15 -3.16
C PHE A 42 9.33 3.46 -3.93
N VAL A 43 9.21 3.43 -5.26
CA VAL A 43 9.37 4.60 -6.13
C VAL A 43 8.37 5.70 -5.75
N ILE A 44 7.08 5.35 -5.65
CA ILE A 44 6.04 6.32 -5.30
C ILE A 44 6.24 6.89 -3.89
N ALA A 45 6.56 6.03 -2.92
CA ALA A 45 6.77 6.46 -1.54
C ALA A 45 8.02 7.35 -1.41
N ASN A 46 9.09 7.05 -2.13
CA ASN A 46 10.31 7.85 -2.13
C ASN A 46 10.09 9.23 -2.75
N LEU A 47 9.35 9.31 -3.86
CA LEU A 47 9.05 10.57 -4.55
C LEU A 47 8.06 11.45 -3.79
N THR A 48 7.01 10.86 -3.22
CA THR A 48 5.90 11.62 -2.62
C THR A 48 6.02 11.80 -1.11
N ALA A 49 6.85 10.99 -0.45
CA ALA A 49 6.89 10.83 1.00
C ALA A 49 5.51 10.55 1.63
N LYS A 50 4.56 10.00 0.87
CA LYS A 50 3.20 9.69 1.32
C LYS A 50 2.97 8.18 1.39
N ALA A 51 2.09 7.77 2.29
CA ALA A 51 1.62 6.40 2.38
C ALA A 51 0.58 6.11 1.26
N PRO A 52 0.45 4.86 0.80
CA PRO A 52 -0.54 4.50 -0.21
C PRO A 52 -1.97 4.60 0.34
N LEU A 53 -2.96 4.74 -0.56
CA LEU A 53 -4.37 4.78 -0.18
C LEU A 53 -5.03 3.42 -0.45
N LYS A 54 -5.47 2.73 0.60
CA LYS A 54 -6.24 1.48 0.46
C LYS A 54 -7.71 1.79 0.20
N VAL A 55 -8.22 1.31 -0.94
CA VAL A 55 -9.64 1.41 -1.29
C VAL A 55 -10.32 0.05 -1.18
N SER A 56 -11.47 0.04 -0.54
CA SER A 56 -12.34 -1.13 -0.38
C SER A 56 -13.01 -1.55 -1.68
N PRO A 57 -12.84 -2.80 -2.17
CA PRO A 57 -13.77 -3.31 -3.17
C PRO A 57 -15.16 -3.48 -2.53
N ARG A 58 -16.20 -2.89 -3.13
CA ARG A 58 -17.60 -3.12 -2.70
C ARG A 58 -18.08 -4.52 -3.07
N LYS A 59 -17.62 -5.06 -4.20
CA LYS A 59 -17.93 -6.41 -4.67
C LYS A 59 -16.61 -7.14 -4.92
N LYS A 60 -16.52 -8.39 -4.44
CA LYS A 60 -15.41 -9.28 -4.79
C LYS A 60 -15.63 -9.70 -6.25
N PHE A 61 -14.69 -9.37 -7.13
CA PHE A 61 -14.69 -9.94 -8.47
C PHE A 61 -14.29 -11.41 -8.35
N LYS A 62 -15.23 -12.31 -8.60
CA LYS A 62 -14.96 -13.74 -8.73
C LYS A 62 -14.96 -14.05 -10.22
N CYS A 63 -13.81 -14.39 -10.77
CA CYS A 63 -13.74 -14.92 -12.12
C CYS A 63 -14.06 -16.41 -12.06
N THR A 64 -15.22 -16.81 -12.54
CA THR A 64 -15.69 -18.21 -12.52
C THR A 64 -14.91 -19.09 -13.51
N GLU A 65 -14.34 -18.50 -14.56
CA GLU A 65 -13.60 -19.22 -15.62
C GLU A 65 -12.07 -19.24 -15.41
N CYS A 66 -11.55 -18.51 -14.43
CA CYS A 66 -10.10 -18.38 -14.19
C CYS A 66 -9.50 -19.55 -13.38
N SER A 67 -10.12 -20.73 -13.42
CA SER A 67 -9.86 -21.83 -12.47
C SER A 67 -8.53 -22.58 -12.67
N GLN A 68 -7.63 -22.11 -13.54
CA GLN A 68 -6.41 -22.83 -13.94
C GLN A 68 -5.17 -21.94 -14.13
N GLN A 69 -5.14 -20.72 -13.60
CA GLN A 69 -3.89 -19.96 -13.63
C GLN A 69 -2.95 -20.54 -12.57
N VAL A 70 -1.84 -21.15 -13.01
CA VAL A 70 -0.65 -21.43 -12.19
C VAL A 70 -0.15 -20.07 -11.69
N SER A 71 -0.71 -19.61 -10.58
CA SER A 71 -0.38 -18.30 -10.04
C SER A 71 0.93 -18.43 -9.28
N ILE A 72 1.87 -17.52 -9.57
CA ILE A 72 3.15 -17.38 -8.85
C ILE A 72 2.91 -17.30 -7.33
N SER A 73 1.77 -16.75 -6.92
CA SER A 73 1.35 -16.64 -5.51
C SER A 73 0.99 -17.96 -4.80
N VAL A 74 0.91 -19.09 -5.52
CA VAL A 74 0.67 -20.42 -4.92
C VAL A 74 1.98 -21.09 -4.49
N ASP A 75 3.10 -20.68 -5.07
CA ASP A 75 4.39 -21.24 -4.68
C ASP A 75 4.78 -20.80 -3.26
N PRO A 76 5.13 -21.74 -2.35
CA PRO A 76 5.54 -21.40 -0.98
C PRO A 76 6.81 -20.53 -0.91
N GLY A 77 7.67 -20.53 -1.93
CA GLY A 77 8.86 -19.68 -2.01
C GLY A 77 8.55 -18.21 -2.32
N HIS A 78 7.39 -17.92 -2.92
CA HIS A 78 7.01 -16.58 -3.37
C HIS A 78 7.10 -15.49 -2.28
N MET A 79 6.72 -15.81 -1.05
CA MET A 79 6.74 -14.83 0.05
C MET A 79 8.15 -14.58 0.59
N VAL A 80 9.05 -15.56 0.45
CA VAL A 80 10.47 -15.43 0.81
C VAL A 80 11.15 -14.48 -0.17
N GLU A 81 10.97 -14.72 -1.46
CA GLU A 81 11.50 -13.88 -2.54
C GLU A 81 11.00 -12.42 -2.42
N ARG A 82 9.70 -12.23 -2.11
CA ARG A 82 9.17 -10.87 -1.85
C ARG A 82 9.83 -10.17 -0.66
N SER A 83 10.27 -10.92 0.35
CA SER A 83 10.99 -10.36 1.50
C SER A 83 12.42 -9.99 1.11
N GLU A 84 13.07 -10.80 0.28
CA GLU A 84 14.40 -10.52 -0.27
C GLU A 84 14.40 -9.25 -1.13
N CYS A 85 13.41 -9.07 -2.00
CA CYS A 85 13.24 -7.84 -2.77
C CYS A 85 13.14 -6.59 -1.89
N ILE A 86 12.41 -6.65 -0.77
CA ILE A 86 12.31 -5.51 0.16
C ILE A 86 13.68 -5.17 0.73
N ASN A 87 14.44 -6.18 1.17
CA ASN A 87 15.78 -5.96 1.73
C ASN A 87 16.73 -5.35 0.70
N PHE A 88 16.77 -5.91 -0.50
CA PHE A 88 17.57 -5.40 -1.62
C PHE A 88 17.20 -3.94 -1.96
N PHE A 89 15.90 -3.61 -2.04
CA PHE A 89 15.48 -2.23 -2.33
C PHE A 89 15.82 -1.26 -1.20
N VAL A 90 15.79 -1.68 0.07
CA VAL A 90 16.20 -0.82 1.19
C VAL A 90 17.68 -0.46 1.09
N GLU A 91 18.52 -1.43 0.72
CA GLU A 91 19.95 -1.22 0.50
C GLU A 91 20.20 -0.25 -0.66
N GLU A 92 19.56 -0.48 -1.81
CA GLU A 92 19.75 0.35 -3.01
C GLU A 92 19.16 1.77 -2.88
N PHE A 93 18.03 1.93 -2.18
CA PHE A 93 17.47 3.26 -1.89
C PHE A 93 18.15 3.96 -0.71
N GLY A 94 19.00 3.25 0.06
CA GLY A 94 19.68 3.75 1.25
C GLY A 94 18.76 4.07 2.45
N LYS A 95 17.48 3.71 2.37
CA LYS A 95 16.47 3.90 3.43
C LYS A 95 15.22 3.07 3.15
N MET A 96 14.36 2.93 4.16
CA MET A 96 13.01 2.41 4.01
C MET A 96 12.01 3.54 3.67
N PRO A 97 11.56 3.72 2.41
CA PRO A 97 10.60 4.77 2.06
C PRO A 97 9.16 4.42 2.42
N LEU A 98 8.83 3.13 2.56
CA LEU A 98 7.47 2.67 2.79
C LEU A 98 6.93 3.13 4.15
N LYS A 99 5.70 3.64 4.15
CA LYS A 99 5.00 4.11 5.35
C LYS A 99 3.78 3.26 5.65
N ALA A 100 3.63 2.85 6.91
CA ALA A 100 2.44 2.17 7.39
C ALA A 100 1.23 3.11 7.40
N VAL A 101 0.05 2.57 7.15
CA VAL A 101 -1.21 3.31 7.14
C VAL A 101 -2.36 2.38 7.49
N GLU A 102 -3.22 2.82 8.39
CA GLU A 102 -4.45 2.10 8.78
C GLU A 102 -5.71 2.67 8.11
N PHE A 103 -5.57 3.83 7.45
CA PHE A 103 -6.68 4.48 6.77
C PHE A 103 -7.16 3.68 5.56
N ARG A 104 -8.48 3.55 5.44
CA ARG A 104 -9.18 2.86 4.36
C ARG A 104 -10.29 3.74 3.84
N ALA A 105 -10.30 3.99 2.54
CA ALA A 105 -11.38 4.69 1.87
C ALA A 105 -12.41 3.68 1.34
N ASP A 106 -13.68 3.85 1.71
CA ASP A 106 -14.78 3.16 1.04
C ASP A 106 -15.28 4.01 -0.12
N PRO A 107 -15.29 3.50 -1.37
CA PRO A 107 -15.83 4.27 -2.48
C PRO A 107 -17.33 4.47 -2.25
N VAL A 108 -17.89 5.62 -2.62
CA VAL A 108 -19.34 5.85 -2.70
C VAL A 108 -19.70 5.86 -4.18
N LEU A 109 -20.48 4.90 -4.65
CA LEU A 109 -20.91 4.92 -6.05
C LEU A 109 -21.99 5.99 -6.21
N TYR A 110 -21.92 6.69 -7.33
CA TYR A 110 -22.96 7.63 -7.72
C TYR A 110 -24.30 6.88 -7.86
N LYS A 111 -25.33 7.35 -7.12
CA LYS A 111 -26.68 6.74 -6.99
C LYS A 111 -26.79 5.48 -6.11
N ASP A 112 -25.77 5.12 -5.34
CA ASP A 112 -25.94 4.13 -4.26
C ASP A 112 -26.74 4.75 -3.11
N ASP A 113 -27.72 4.01 -2.60
CA ASP A 113 -28.55 4.39 -1.45
C ASP A 113 -27.70 4.42 -0.16
N PRO A 114 -27.45 5.60 0.44
CA PRO A 114 -26.57 5.71 1.60
C PRO A 114 -27.06 4.93 2.82
N GLU A 115 -28.36 4.65 2.93
CA GLU A 115 -28.95 3.99 4.09
C GLU A 115 -28.76 2.46 4.07
N LYS A 116 -28.70 1.85 2.89
CA LYS A 116 -28.40 0.41 2.74
C LYS A 116 -26.96 0.05 3.13
N HIS A 117 -26.08 1.04 3.25
CA HIS A 117 -24.65 0.87 3.50
C HIS A 117 -24.20 1.21 4.93
N ASN A 118 -25.08 1.84 5.72
CA ASN A 118 -24.80 2.23 7.11
C ASN A 118 -25.15 1.16 8.16
N LYS A 119 -25.59 -0.04 7.77
CA LYS A 119 -25.91 -1.13 8.71
C LYS A 119 -24.70 -1.72 9.46
N GLY A 120 -23.51 -1.14 9.33
CA GLY A 120 -22.32 -1.58 10.09
C GLY A 120 -21.15 -0.59 10.17
N LYS A 121 -21.33 0.67 9.78
CA LYS A 121 -20.27 1.70 9.89
C LYS A 121 -20.87 2.95 10.50
N LEU A 122 -20.79 3.01 11.82
CA LEU A 122 -20.93 4.25 12.57
C LEU A 122 -20.03 5.30 11.91
N LEU A 123 -20.67 6.42 11.58
CA LEU A 123 -20.13 7.64 11.02
C LEU A 123 -18.63 7.86 11.25
N PHE A 124 -17.87 8.04 10.16
CA PHE A 124 -16.76 8.99 10.17
C PHE A 124 -17.37 10.38 10.42
N LYS A 125 -17.61 10.69 11.70
CA LYS A 125 -17.63 12.07 12.16
C LYS A 125 -16.18 12.52 12.05
N ALA A 126 -15.81 13.09 10.91
CA ALA A 126 -14.60 13.87 10.77
C ALA A 126 -14.74 15.09 11.69
N ARG A 127 -14.62 14.88 13.00
CA ARG A 127 -14.36 15.94 13.96
C ARG A 127 -12.89 16.27 13.79
N ARG A 128 -12.59 17.07 12.75
CA ARG A 128 -11.40 17.92 12.76
C ARG A 128 -11.55 18.85 13.98
N SER A 129 -11.08 18.42 15.15
CA SER A 129 -10.70 19.37 16.18
C SER A 129 -9.34 19.89 15.77
N PHE A 130 -9.34 21.04 15.11
CA PHE A 130 -8.17 21.85 14.86
C PHE A 130 -7.71 22.45 16.20
N SER A 131 -7.26 21.61 17.13
CA SER A 131 -6.74 22.03 18.43
C SER A 131 -6.27 20.81 19.20
N GLN A 132 -4.99 20.46 19.05
CA GLN A 132 -4.10 20.08 20.15
C GLN A 132 -2.79 19.59 19.52
N LEU A 133 -1.91 20.56 19.27
CA LEU A 133 -0.50 20.35 19.56
C LEU A 133 -0.37 19.79 20.98
N ASN A 134 0.70 19.01 21.18
CA ASN A 134 1.26 18.54 22.44
C ASN A 134 0.74 17.19 22.94
N LEU A 135 1.40 16.14 22.47
CA LEU A 135 1.57 14.90 23.23
C LEU A 135 3.04 14.46 23.15
N VAL A 136 3.92 15.39 23.52
CA VAL A 136 5.18 15.08 24.21
C VAL A 136 4.86 15.21 25.69
N GLU A 137 5.39 14.30 26.51
CA GLU A 137 5.13 14.11 27.96
C GLU A 137 3.84 13.38 28.37
N LYS A 138 3.91 12.04 28.38
CA LYS A 138 3.37 11.22 29.47
C LYS A 138 3.96 9.81 29.50
N VAL A 139 5.29 9.75 29.42
CA VAL A 139 6.07 8.64 30.00
C VAL A 139 6.69 9.21 31.26
N ASN A 140 6.48 8.54 32.41
CA ASN A 140 6.89 8.90 33.78
C ASN A 140 5.90 9.72 34.62
N ASN A 141 4.90 9.03 35.19
CA ASN A 141 4.78 8.97 36.65
C ASN A 141 3.68 7.98 37.04
N LYS A 142 4.10 6.72 37.24
CA LYS A 142 3.33 5.72 37.99
C LYS A 142 4.27 5.16 39.06
N LEU A 143 4.64 6.03 40.00
CA LEU A 143 5.25 5.68 41.28
C LEU A 143 4.93 6.80 42.27
N SER A 144 4.61 6.38 43.49
CA SER A 144 4.37 7.12 44.74
C SER A 144 3.02 7.85 44.94
N ALA A 145 2.41 7.44 46.06
CA ALA A 145 1.28 7.96 46.84
C ALA A 145 -0.14 7.62 46.35
#